data_AF-A0A945LZV5-F1
#
_entry.id   AF-A0A945LZV5-F1
#
_cell.length_a   1.000
_cell.length_b   1.000
_cell.length_c   1.000
_cell.angle_alpha   90.00
_cell.angle_beta   90.00
_cell.angle_gamma   90.00
#
_symmetry.space_group_name_H-M   'P 1'
#
loop_
_entity.id
_entity.type
_entity.pdbx_description
1 polymer ?
#
loop_
_entity_poly.entity_id
_entity_poly.type
_entity_poly.pdbx_seq_one_letter_code
_entity_poly.pdbx_strand_id
1 'polypeptide(L)'
;ANEDSWVQVRDQTGELLLTQILHAGDIYRAPDRYGLTLLTGNAGALEIVVDGSPVPSLGPTGSIRRDVPLDPERLIAGTSATP
;
A
#
# COMPACT_ATOMS: atom_id res chain seq x y z
N ALA A 1 8.49 5.95 0.05
CA ALA A 1 9.02 4.70 0.62
C ALA A 1 10.37 4.97 1.28
N ASN A 2 10.79 4.17 2.26
CA ASN A 2 12.06 4.36 2.98
C ASN A 2 13.18 3.42 2.52
N GLU A 3 12.82 2.31 1.89
CA GLU A 3 13.71 1.35 1.22
C GLU A 3 13.01 0.83 -0.04
N ASP A 4 13.69 0.00 -0.82
CA ASP A 4 13.10 -0.65 -1.99
C ASP A 4 11.89 -1.51 -1.61
N SER A 5 10.74 -1.16 -2.17
CA SER A 5 9.49 -1.90 -2.01
C SER A 5 8.85 -2.12 -3.36
N TRP A 6 8.57 -3.37 -3.68
CA TRP A 6 7.77 -3.68 -4.85
C TRP A 6 6.29 -3.48 -4.51
N VAL A 7 5.58 -2.77 -5.37
CA VAL A 7 4.15 -2.48 -5.22
C VAL A 7 3.39 -2.85 -6.47
N GLN A 8 2.19 -3.35 -6.25
CA GLN A 8 1.21 -3.62 -7.28
C GLN A 8 -0.16 -3.14 -6.81
N VAL A 9 -0.81 -2.31 -7.62
CA VAL A 9 -2.14 -1.78 -7.33
C VAL A 9 -3.11 -2.28 -8.37
N ARG A 10 -4.25 -2.80 -7.91
CA ARG A 10 -5.35 -3.25 -8.75
C ARG A 10 -6.65 -2.57 -8.35
N ASP A 11 -7.57 -2.49 -9.29
CA ASP A 11 -8.94 -2.07 -9.00
C ASP A 11 -9.83 -3.23 -8.53
N GLN A 12 -11.10 -2.91 -8.26
CA GLN A 12 -12.11 -3.88 -7.82
C GLN A 12 -12.44 -4.97 -8.85
N THR A 13 -12.13 -4.75 -10.13
CA THR A 13 -12.31 -5.74 -11.21
C THR A 13 -11.09 -6.65 -11.36
N GLY A 14 -9.98 -6.32 -10.67
CA GLY A 14 -8.69 -6.99 -10.79
C GLY A 14 -7.81 -6.40 -11.88
N GLU A 15 -8.20 -5.29 -12.51
CA GLU A 15 -7.40 -4.59 -13.51
C GLU A 15 -6.12 -4.03 -12.85
N LEU A 16 -4.98 -4.28 -13.50
CA LEU A 16 -3.68 -3.80 -13.05
C LEU A 16 -3.53 -2.30 -13.33
N LEU A 17 -3.50 -1.48 -12.29
CA LEU A 17 -3.28 -0.04 -12.41
C LEU A 17 -1.79 0.33 -12.34
N LEU A 18 -1.03 -0.41 -11.54
CA LEU A 18 0.40 -0.17 -11.33
C LEU A 18 1.11 -1.46 -10.95
N THR A 19 2.31 -1.67 -11.48
CA THR A 19 3.31 -2.58 -10.92
C THR A 19 4.70 -1.95 -11.06
N GLN A 20 5.36 -1.63 -9.95
CA GLN A 20 6.70 -1.05 -9.96
C GLN A 20 7.46 -1.31 -8.66
N ILE A 21 8.77 -1.10 -8.69
CA ILE A 21 9.59 -0.97 -7.48
C ILE A 21 9.62 0.51 -7.12
N LEU A 22 9.26 0.85 -5.90
CA LEU A 22 9.47 2.16 -5.30
C LEU A 22 10.78 2.14 -4.54
N HIS A 23 11.69 3.03 -4.88
CA HIS A 23 12.93 3.25 -4.15
C HIS A 23 12.73 4.17 -2.95
N ALA A 24 13.74 4.26 -2.09
CA ALA A 24 13.74 5.23 -1.00
C ALA A 24 13.53 6.66 -1.53
N GLY A 25 12.55 7.37 -0.99
CA GLY A 25 12.13 8.69 -1.43
C GLY A 25 11.04 8.69 -2.52
N ASP A 26 10.76 7.56 -3.18
CA ASP A 26 9.72 7.51 -4.21
C ASP A 26 8.32 7.62 -3.59
N ILE A 27 7.44 8.28 -4.34
CA ILE A 27 6.05 8.53 -3.98
C ILE A 27 5.15 8.08 -5.13
N TYR A 28 4.22 7.19 -4.81
CA TYR A 28 3.11 6.86 -5.69
C TYR A 28 1.82 7.47 -5.13
N ARG A 29 1.08 8.20 -5.98
CA ARG A 29 -0.26 8.71 -5.66
C ARG A 29 -1.28 7.74 -6.23
N ALA A 30 -1.90 6.95 -5.35
CA ALA A 30 -3.01 6.10 -5.75
C ALA A 30 -4.20 6.95 -6.25
N PRO A 31 -4.93 6.52 -7.28
CA PRO A 31 -6.16 7.18 -7.70
C PRO A 31 -7.17 7.21 -6.55
N ASP A 32 -7.92 8.30 -6.42
CA ASP A 32 -9.03 8.40 -5.47
C ASP A 32 -10.24 7.62 -5.99
N ARG A 33 -10.21 6.30 -5.80
CA ARG A 33 -11.23 5.36 -6.25
C ARG A 33 -11.43 4.28 -5.19
N TYR A 34 -12.67 3.86 -5.00
CA TYR A 34 -12.99 2.76 -4.11
C TYR A 34 -12.60 1.40 -4.68
N GLY A 35 -12.38 0.44 -3.78
CA GLY A 35 -12.12 -0.95 -4.15
C GLY A 35 -10.72 -1.22 -4.67
N LEU A 36 -9.78 -0.28 -4.47
CA LEU A 36 -8.37 -0.51 -4.79
C LEU A 36 -7.75 -1.52 -3.80
N THR A 37 -6.90 -2.38 -4.33
CA THR A 37 -6.12 -3.33 -3.55
C THR A 37 -4.63 -3.18 -3.83
N LEU A 38 -3.83 -3.31 -2.78
CA LEU A 38 -2.39 -3.27 -2.81
C LEU A 38 -1.84 -4.67 -2.51
N LEU A 39 -0.92 -5.06 -3.36
CA LEU A 39 0.02 -6.13 -3.13
C LEU A 39 1.41 -5.50 -3.03
N THR A 40 2.14 -5.78 -1.96
CA THR A 40 3.48 -5.23 -1.75
C THR A 40 4.45 -6.29 -1.23
N GLY A 41 5.68 -6.23 -1.73
CA GLY A 41 6.84 -6.88 -1.13
C GLY A 41 7.67 -5.84 -0.39
N ASN A 42 8.15 -6.20 0.81
CA ASN A 42 8.76 -5.28 1.76
C ASN A 42 7.74 -4.24 2.29
N ALA A 43 6.64 -4.73 2.86
CA ALA A 43 5.54 -3.91 3.36
C ALA A 43 5.97 -2.92 4.47
N GLY A 44 7.01 -3.26 5.25
CA GLY A 44 7.57 -2.38 6.28
C GLY A 44 8.34 -1.17 5.74
N ALA A 45 8.76 -1.20 4.47
CA ALA A 45 9.44 -0.08 3.82
C ALA A 45 8.48 0.97 3.24
N LEU A 46 7.18 0.66 3.21
CA LEU A 46 6.15 1.60 2.76
C LEU A 46 5.67 2.48 3.90
N GLU A 47 5.65 3.78 3.62
CA GLU A 47 4.94 4.77 4.41
C GLU A 47 3.71 5.19 3.61
N ILE A 48 2.54 5.08 4.24
CA ILE A 48 1.25 5.42 3.62
C ILE A 48 0.67 6.60 4.40
N VAL A 49 0.16 7.57 3.65
CA VAL A 49 -0.47 8.76 4.20
C VAL A 49 -1.84 8.91 3.54
N VAL A 50 -2.86 9.09 4.36
CA VAL A 50 -4.27 9.28 3.94
C VAL A 50 -4.73 10.61 4.50
N ASP A 51 -5.13 11.55 3.65
CA ASP A 51 -5.59 12.89 4.05
C ASP A 51 -4.63 13.63 5.01
N GLY A 52 -3.32 13.46 4.80
CA GLY A 52 -2.28 14.04 5.65
C GLY A 52 -2.02 13.30 6.96
N SER A 53 -2.77 12.23 7.25
CA SER A 53 -2.56 11.37 8.42
C SER A 53 -1.71 10.16 8.02
N PRO A 54 -0.52 9.95 8.62
CA PRO A 54 0.23 8.72 8.43
C PRO A 54 -0.54 7.55 9.03
N VAL A 55 -0.53 6.42 8.33
CA VAL A 55 -1.22 5.21 8.79
C VAL A 55 -0.23 4.19 9.37
N PRO A 56 -0.68 3.21 10.16
CA PRO A 56 0.18 2.16 10.68
C PRO A 56 0.89 1.39 9.56
N SER A 57 2.11 0.92 9.84
CA SER A 57 2.85 0.09 8.90
C SER A 57 2.05 -1.15 8.51
N LEU A 58 2.11 -1.52 7.23
CA LEU A 58 1.44 -2.71 6.73
C LEU A 58 2.08 -4.01 7.22
N GLY A 59 3.29 -3.98 7.79
CA GLY A 59 3.95 -5.16 8.33
C GLY A 59 5.43 -4.95 8.58
N PRO A 60 6.16 -5.98 9.02
CA PRO A 60 7.61 -5.87 9.21
C PRO A 60 8.34 -5.68 7.88
N THR A 61 9.54 -5.10 7.93
CA THR A 61 10.46 -5.00 6.78
C THR A 61 10.69 -6.39 6.16
N GLY A 62 10.69 -6.45 4.83
CA GLY A 62 10.80 -7.68 4.04
C GLY A 62 9.52 -8.51 3.93
N SER A 63 8.46 -8.20 4.69
CA SER A 63 7.21 -8.96 4.59
C SER A 63 6.45 -8.66 3.31
N ILE A 64 5.72 -9.67 2.83
CA ILE A 64 4.83 -9.55 1.68
C ILE A 64 3.41 -9.43 2.22
N ARG A 65 2.68 -8.42 1.76
CA ARG A 65 1.24 -8.26 2.07
C ARG A 65 0.45 -8.27 0.78
N ARG A 66 -0.62 -9.05 0.76
CA ARG A 66 -1.50 -9.22 -0.40
C ARG A 66 -2.91 -8.74 -0.04
N ASP A 67 -3.65 -8.35 -1.05
CA ASP A 67 -5.07 -7.98 -0.93
C ASP A 67 -5.32 -6.92 0.14
N VAL A 68 -4.35 -6.02 0.34
CA VAL A 68 -4.46 -4.91 1.29
C VAL A 68 -5.42 -3.90 0.70
N PRO A 69 -6.62 -3.70 1.28
CA PRO A 69 -7.55 -2.71 0.76
C PRO A 69 -6.99 -1.32 1.01
N LEU A 70 -6.88 -0.53 -0.05
CA LEU A 70 -6.52 0.89 0.01
C LEU A 70 -7.76 1.73 0.35
N ASP A 71 -8.44 1.33 1.42
CA ASP A 71 -9.57 2.03 1.99
C ASP A 71 -9.07 3.00 3.08
N PRO A 72 -9.39 4.31 2.99
CA PRO A 72 -8.93 5.32 3.95
C PRO A 72 -9.18 4.95 5.41
N GLU A 73 -10.39 4.51 5.74
CA GLU A 73 -10.80 4.22 7.12
C GLU A 73 -10.05 3.00 7.65
N ARG A 74 -9.93 1.94 6.84
CA ARG A 74 -9.22 0.71 7.24
C ARG A 74 -7.71 0.90 7.36
N LEU A 75 -7.13 1.72 6.49
CA LEU A 75 -5.71 2.06 6.54
C LEU A 75 -5.43 2.84 7.82
N ILE A 76 -6.17 3.92 8.09
CA ILE A 76 -6.02 4.73 9.31
C ILE A 76 -6.22 3.86 10.56
N ALA A 77 -7.20 2.97 10.56
CA ALA A 77 -7.44 2.05 11.68
C ALA A 77 -6.40 0.93 11.83
N GLY A 78 -5.50 0.75 10.85
CA GLY A 78 -4.51 -0.34 10.84
C GLY A 78 -5.10 -1.73 10.61
N THR A 79 -6.33 -1.82 10.09
CA THR A 79 -7.06 -3.08 9.87
C THR A 79 -7.02 -3.56 8.41
N SER A 80 -6.33 -2.84 7.54
CA SER A 80 -6.09 -3.25 6.15
C SER A 80 -5.07 -4.38 6.02
N ALA A 81 -4.13 -4.49 6.97
CA ALA A 81 -3.07 -5.51 6.94
C ALA A 81 -3.42 -6.71 7.84
N THR A 82 -4.47 -7.44 7.51
CA THR A 82 -4.81 -8.69 8.20
C THR A 82 -3.66 -9.70 8.04
N PRO A 83 -3.20 -10.38 9.12
CA PRO A 83 -2.16 -11.40 9.02
C PRO A 83 -2.53 -12.56 8.10
#